data_AF-A0A0N5BSJ6-F1
#
_entry.id   AF-A0A0N5BSJ6-F1
#
_cell.length_a   1.000
_cell.length_b   1.000
_cell.length_c   1.000
_cell.angle_alpha   90.00
_cell.angle_beta   90.00
_cell.angle_gamma   90.00
#
_symmetry.space_group_name_H-M   'P 1'
#
loop_
_entity.id
_entity.type
_entity.pdbx_description
1 polymer ?
#
loop_
_entity_poly.entity_id
_entity_poly.type
_entity_poly.pdbx_seq_one_letter_code
_entity_poly.pdbx_strand_id
1 'polypeptide(L)'
;MIPLNSIVSIKIEDEEMKNMLLSLLPEELIEFYESLTAREKKLLDGMYGSREKYIQDRETNRIFEMVYPKLLQKIVNIYSIMREKIEKLPNEPRAFFYEMMKISKEMGLGESGNYDSIKDFVQLFSVKFHKLSLSAKEELVTEYPLMKILSNKEYYDKMINEWLKEEGNLLKFKRILRFLFLIS
;
A
#
# COMPACT_ATOMS: atom_id res chain seq x y z
N MET A 1 -3.81 -7.64 14.39
CA MET A 1 -2.48 -7.72 13.74
C MET A 1 -2.73 -7.77 12.23
N ILE A 2 -2.39 -6.70 11.50
CA ILE A 2 -2.65 -6.60 10.06
C ILE A 2 -1.86 -7.71 9.33
N PRO A 3 -2.43 -8.42 8.34
CA PRO A 3 -1.66 -9.37 7.53
C PRO A 3 -0.77 -8.60 6.53
N LEU A 4 0.49 -8.42 6.93
CA LEU A 4 1.55 -7.64 6.27
C LEU A 4 2.09 -8.25 4.97
N ASN A 5 1.64 -9.46 4.68
CA ASN A 5 1.93 -10.25 3.47
C ASN A 5 1.44 -9.61 2.17
N SER A 6 0.57 -8.61 2.30
CA SER A 6 -0.16 -7.97 1.22
C SER A 6 0.63 -6.91 0.46
N ILE A 7 1.67 -6.31 1.08
CA ILE A 7 2.29 -5.07 0.59
C ILE A 7 3.41 -5.36 -0.42
N VAL A 8 4.10 -6.47 -0.20
CA VAL A 8 5.32 -6.88 -0.89
C VAL A 8 5.02 -7.91 -1.99
N SER A 9 3.96 -8.70 -1.83
CA SER A 9 3.56 -9.76 -2.76
C SER A 9 2.86 -9.23 -4.01
N ILE A 10 3.37 -8.17 -4.62
CA ILE A 10 2.94 -7.82 -5.97
C ILE A 10 3.78 -8.67 -6.92
N LYS A 11 3.37 -9.93 -7.11
CA LYS A 11 3.81 -10.70 -8.27
C LYS A 11 3.19 -10.02 -9.49
N ILE A 12 3.93 -9.08 -10.06
CA ILE A 12 3.56 -8.38 -11.29
C ILE A 12 4.38 -9.02 -12.38
N GLU A 13 3.71 -9.73 -13.28
CA GLU A 13 4.35 -10.47 -14.37
C GLU A 13 4.79 -9.52 -15.51
N ASP A 14 4.24 -8.31 -15.52
CA ASP A 14 4.52 -7.23 -16.44
C ASP A 14 5.47 -6.19 -15.80
N GLU A 15 6.67 -6.04 -16.35
CA GLU A 15 7.70 -5.11 -15.85
C GLU A 15 7.29 -3.63 -16.00
N GLU A 16 6.49 -3.27 -17.00
CA GLU A 16 6.01 -1.89 -17.18
C GLU A 16 5.01 -1.53 -16.08
N MET A 17 4.05 -2.43 -15.82
CA MET A 17 3.11 -2.30 -14.71
C MET A 17 3.81 -2.32 -13.34
N LYS A 18 4.90 -3.08 -13.22
CA LYS A 18 5.70 -3.12 -12.00
C LYS A 18 6.37 -1.78 -11.73
N ASN A 19 7.03 -1.21 -12.72
CA ASN A 19 7.65 0.09 -12.59
C ASN A 19 6.62 1.19 -12.31
N MET A 20 5.45 1.11 -12.96
CA MET A 20 4.35 2.03 -12.69
C MET A 20 3.90 1.93 -11.23
N LEU A 21 3.59 0.75 -10.71
CA LEU A 21 3.13 0.60 -9.32
C LEU A 21 4.20 0.99 -8.29
N LEU A 22 5.48 0.67 -8.57
CA LEU A 22 6.58 1.09 -7.72
C LEU A 22 6.71 2.62 -7.66
N SER A 23 6.49 3.32 -8.78
CA SER A 23 6.51 4.79 -8.82
C SER A 23 5.44 5.46 -7.95
N LEU A 24 4.45 4.70 -7.47
CA LEU A 24 3.39 5.21 -6.58
C LEU A 24 3.76 5.11 -5.10
N LEU A 25 4.82 4.37 -4.79
CA LEU A 25 5.24 4.12 -3.43
C LEU A 25 6.26 5.18 -3.00
N PRO A 26 6.20 5.63 -1.74
CA PRO A 26 7.31 6.31 -1.08
C PRO A 26 8.62 5.53 -1.21
N GLU A 27 9.74 6.24 -1.28
CA GLU A 27 11.08 5.64 -1.46
C GLU A 27 11.40 4.61 -0.37
N GLU A 28 11.03 4.89 0.88
CA GLU A 28 11.28 4.01 2.02
C GLU A 28 10.57 2.65 1.87
N LEU A 29 9.45 2.61 1.13
CA LEU A 29 8.79 1.35 0.82
C LEU A 29 9.49 0.55 -0.26
N ILE A 30 10.04 1.25 -1.25
CA ILE A 30 10.83 0.63 -2.31
C ILE A 30 12.08 0.02 -1.67
N GLU A 31 12.79 0.78 -0.85
CA GLU A 31 13.96 0.31 -0.09
C GLU A 31 13.62 -0.87 0.82
N PHE A 32 12.50 -0.80 1.55
CA PHE A 32 12.02 -1.92 2.35
C PHE A 32 11.82 -3.16 1.48
N TYR A 33 11.14 -3.05 0.35
CA TYR A 33 10.90 -4.15 -0.58
C TYR A 33 12.20 -4.75 -1.14
N GLU A 34 13.17 -3.91 -1.48
CA GLU A 34 14.48 -4.31 -1.98
C GLU A 34 15.34 -4.98 -0.91
N SER A 35 15.20 -4.57 0.36
CA SER A 35 15.90 -5.15 1.50
C SER A 35 15.47 -6.59 1.84
N LEU A 36 14.35 -7.06 1.27
CA LEU A 36 13.82 -8.39 1.54
C LEU A 36 14.52 -9.46 0.70
N THR A 37 15.00 -10.48 1.38
CA THR A 37 15.59 -11.67 0.76
C THR A 37 14.52 -12.48 0.00
N ALA A 38 14.96 -13.34 -0.93
CA ALA A 38 14.04 -14.23 -1.65
C ALA A 38 13.21 -15.14 -0.71
N ARG A 39 13.78 -15.54 0.43
CA ARG A 39 13.07 -16.34 1.45
C ARG A 39 12.03 -15.51 2.21
N GLU A 40 12.35 -14.27 2.56
CA GLU A 40 11.40 -13.34 3.19
C GLU A 40 10.24 -13.01 2.25
N LYS A 41 10.53 -12.71 0.97
CA LYS A 41 9.51 -12.48 -0.07
C LYS A 41 8.59 -13.70 -0.22
N LYS A 42 9.17 -14.89 -0.36
CA LYS A 42 8.40 -16.15 -0.45
C LYS A 42 7.57 -16.43 0.81
N LEU A 43 8.08 -16.07 1.99
CA LEU A 43 7.36 -16.22 3.25
C LEU A 43 6.16 -15.26 3.32
N LEU A 44 6.34 -14.00 2.89
CA LEU A 44 5.26 -13.03 2.76
C LEU A 44 4.20 -13.53 1.77
N ASP A 45 4.61 -14.03 0.60
CA ASP A 45 3.69 -14.60 -0.40
C ASP A 45 2.90 -15.79 0.15
N GLY A 46 3.59 -16.70 0.86
CA GLY A 46 3.05 -17.96 1.36
C GLY A 46 1.97 -17.82 2.43
N MET A 47 2.10 -16.82 3.31
CA MET A 47 1.12 -16.57 4.34
C MET A 47 -0.23 -16.02 3.79
N TYR A 48 -0.30 -15.60 2.52
CA TYR A 48 -1.54 -15.19 1.86
C TYR A 48 -2.41 -16.38 1.43
N GLY A 49 -1.79 -17.50 1.04
CA GLY A 49 -2.51 -18.61 0.42
C GLY A 49 -2.94 -19.71 1.37
N SER A 50 -2.23 -19.94 2.48
CA SER A 50 -2.45 -21.14 3.31
C SER A 50 -1.75 -21.08 4.66
N ARG A 51 -2.20 -20.22 5.59
CA ARG A 51 -1.64 -20.20 6.96
C ARG A 51 -1.64 -21.60 7.60
N GLU A 52 -2.64 -22.41 7.29
CA GLU A 52 -2.80 -23.79 7.76
C GLU A 52 -1.84 -24.80 7.10
N LYS A 53 -1.45 -24.63 5.83
CA LYS A 53 -0.47 -25.54 5.18
C LYS A 53 0.95 -25.29 5.67
N TYR A 54 1.30 -24.05 6.01
CA TYR A 54 2.64 -23.70 6.48
C TYR A 54 2.96 -24.31 7.85
N ILE A 55 1.96 -24.45 8.72
CA ILE A 55 2.10 -25.01 10.07
C ILE A 55 2.34 -26.53 10.05
N GLN A 56 2.02 -27.22 8.96
CA GLN A 56 2.05 -28.70 8.90
C GLN A 56 3.35 -29.30 8.34
N ASP A 57 4.20 -28.51 7.67
CA ASP A 57 5.49 -28.97 7.14
C ASP A 57 6.65 -28.58 8.08
N ARG A 58 7.39 -29.57 8.60
CA ARG A 58 8.46 -29.36 9.60
C ARG A 58 9.61 -28.50 9.09
N GLU A 59 9.99 -28.63 7.83
CA GLU A 59 11.07 -27.83 7.23
C GLU A 59 10.60 -26.37 7.02
N THR A 60 9.34 -26.21 6.62
CA THR A 60 8.69 -24.90 6.50
C THR A 60 8.53 -24.21 7.85
N ASN A 61 8.19 -24.93 8.93
CA ASN A 61 8.13 -24.37 10.29
C ASN A 61 9.48 -23.87 10.80
N ARG A 62 10.58 -24.60 10.55
CA ARG A 62 11.93 -24.13 10.93
C ARG A 62 12.35 -22.88 10.17
N ILE A 63 12.08 -22.83 8.86
CA ILE A 63 12.32 -21.63 8.06
C ILE A 63 11.43 -20.48 8.56
N PHE A 64 10.20 -20.75 8.93
CA PHE A 64 9.28 -19.77 9.52
C PHE A 64 9.87 -19.21 10.82
N GLU A 65 10.23 -20.04 11.80
CA GLU A 65 10.78 -19.60 13.09
C GLU A 65 12.08 -18.81 12.96
N MET A 66 12.93 -19.11 11.96
CA MET A 66 14.18 -18.40 11.74
C MET A 66 14.03 -17.09 10.97
N VAL A 67 13.16 -17.07 9.94
CA VAL A 67 12.99 -15.93 9.03
C VAL A 67 11.98 -14.92 9.58
N TYR A 68 10.93 -15.40 10.24
CA TYR A 68 9.81 -14.57 10.69
C TYR A 68 10.20 -13.49 11.70
N PRO A 69 11.07 -13.70 12.71
CA PRO A 69 11.41 -12.65 13.66
C PRO A 69 12.13 -11.46 13.01
N LYS A 70 13.08 -11.73 12.11
CA LYS A 70 13.81 -10.68 11.36
C LYS A 70 12.88 -9.96 10.39
N LEU A 71 12.04 -10.71 9.69
CA LEU A 71 11.03 -10.16 8.79
C LEU A 71 10.04 -9.26 9.54
N LEU A 72 9.53 -9.72 10.69
CA LEU A 72 8.63 -8.97 11.55
C LEU A 72 9.28 -7.66 12.03
N GLN A 73 10.55 -7.69 12.40
CA GLN A 73 11.29 -6.49 12.78
C GLN A 73 11.38 -5.48 11.63
N LYS A 74 11.74 -5.93 10.41
CA LYS A 74 11.76 -5.05 9.22
C LYS A 74 10.39 -4.44 8.96
N ILE A 75 9.33 -5.22 9.13
CA ILE A 75 7.96 -4.75 8.93
C ILE A 75 7.57 -3.71 9.99
N VAL A 76 7.79 -3.99 11.27
CA VAL A 76 7.50 -3.03 12.35
C VAL A 76 8.26 -1.72 12.11
N ASN A 77 9.51 -1.82 11.66
CA ASN A 77 10.33 -0.65 11.34
C ASN A 77 9.73 0.21 10.22
N ILE A 78 9.34 -0.38 9.08
CA ILE A 78 8.77 0.40 7.98
C ILE A 78 7.43 1.03 8.37
N TYR A 79 6.60 0.36 9.20
CA TYR A 79 5.38 0.98 9.73
C TYR A 79 5.68 2.19 10.62
N SER A 80 6.73 2.13 11.43
CA SER A 80 7.15 3.26 12.26
C SER A 80 7.60 4.44 11.39
N ILE A 81 8.46 4.17 10.39
CA ILE A 81 8.95 5.18 9.44
C ILE A 81 7.79 5.89 8.74
N MET A 82 6.85 5.12 8.20
CA MET A 82 5.71 5.67 7.48
C MET A 82 4.79 6.48 8.40
N ARG A 83 4.60 6.05 9.65
CA ARG A 83 3.85 6.82 10.65
C ARG A 83 4.55 8.15 10.95
N GLU A 84 5.84 8.11 11.21
CA GLU A 84 6.63 9.31 11.49
C GLU A 84 6.63 10.29 10.31
N LYS A 85 6.64 9.79 9.08
CA LYS A 85 6.55 10.61 7.87
C LYS A 85 5.23 11.39 7.84
N ILE A 86 4.10 10.77 8.21
CA ILE A 86 2.81 11.49 8.37
C ILE A 86 2.89 12.52 9.49
N GLU A 87 3.46 12.15 10.65
CA GLU A 87 3.54 13.06 11.81
C GLU A 87 4.41 14.30 11.53
N LYS A 88 5.43 14.17 10.67
CA LYS A 88 6.31 15.25 10.24
C LYS A 88 5.68 16.20 9.20
N LEU A 89 4.58 15.80 8.56
CA LEU A 89 3.88 16.68 7.62
C LEU A 89 3.37 17.95 8.33
N PRO A 90 3.35 19.10 7.64
CA PRO A 90 2.69 20.31 8.12
C PRO A 90 1.20 20.09 8.44
N ASN A 91 0.61 20.98 9.24
CA ASN A 91 -0.76 20.81 9.75
C ASN A 91 -1.82 20.52 8.68
N GLU A 92 -1.85 21.29 7.59
CA GLU A 92 -2.82 21.13 6.50
C GLU A 92 -2.68 19.77 5.77
N PRO A 93 -1.52 19.40 5.19
CA PRO A 93 -1.36 18.11 4.52
C PRO A 93 -1.53 16.92 5.47
N ARG A 94 -1.08 17.04 6.73
CA ARG A 94 -1.28 16.01 7.76
C ARG A 94 -2.76 15.78 8.08
N ALA A 95 -3.52 16.86 8.28
CA ALA A 95 -4.96 16.78 8.55
C ALA A 95 -5.71 16.15 7.36
N PHE A 96 -5.36 16.53 6.14
CA PHE A 96 -5.90 15.91 4.94
C PHE A 96 -5.59 14.40 4.89
N PHE A 97 -4.34 14.00 5.17
CA PHE A 97 -3.94 12.61 5.15
C PHE A 97 -4.78 11.77 6.13
N TYR A 98 -4.92 12.22 7.39
CA TYR A 98 -5.75 11.52 8.37
C TYR A 98 -7.23 11.47 7.98
N GLU A 99 -7.76 12.53 7.36
CA GLU A 99 -9.12 12.52 6.85
C GLU A 99 -9.29 11.41 5.79
N MET A 100 -8.33 11.28 4.87
CA MET A 100 -8.37 10.27 3.81
C MET A 100 -8.19 8.86 4.37
N MET A 101 -7.34 8.68 5.39
CA MET A 101 -7.23 7.42 6.12
C MET A 101 -8.56 7.00 6.74
N LYS A 102 -9.24 7.94 7.41
CA LYS A 102 -10.54 7.68 8.04
C LYS A 102 -11.59 7.26 7.01
N ILE A 103 -11.72 8.01 5.91
CA ILE A 103 -12.66 7.71 4.82
C ILE A 103 -12.35 6.36 4.18
N SER A 104 -11.08 6.08 3.88
CA SER A 104 -10.66 4.79 3.32
C SER A 104 -11.06 3.61 4.20
N LYS A 105 -10.93 3.76 5.53
CA LYS A 105 -11.37 2.77 6.50
C LYS A 105 -12.89 2.61 6.55
N GLU A 106 -13.64 3.71 6.56
CA GLU A 106 -15.11 3.69 6.56
C GLU A 106 -15.68 3.03 5.29
N MET A 107 -15.01 3.24 4.15
CA MET A 107 -15.35 2.60 2.87
C MET A 107 -14.82 1.17 2.74
N GLY A 108 -14.06 0.67 3.71
CA GLY A 108 -13.51 -0.68 3.71
C GLY A 108 -12.55 -0.96 2.55
N LEU A 109 -11.88 0.05 1.98
CA LEU A 109 -11.12 -0.08 0.72
C LEU A 109 -10.02 -1.15 0.78
N GLY A 110 -9.39 -1.33 1.94
CA GLY A 110 -8.35 -2.34 2.16
C GLY A 110 -8.84 -3.76 2.47
N GLU A 111 -10.16 -3.95 2.60
CA GLU A 111 -10.77 -5.21 3.04
C GLU A 111 -11.90 -5.64 2.09
N SER A 112 -13.09 -5.05 2.24
CA SER A 112 -14.31 -5.41 1.48
C SER A 112 -14.58 -4.52 0.27
N GLY A 113 -13.85 -3.41 0.09
CA GLY A 113 -14.06 -2.47 -1.00
C GLY A 113 -13.94 -3.13 -2.38
N ASN A 114 -14.82 -2.74 -3.30
CA ASN A 114 -14.82 -3.21 -4.68
C ASN A 114 -14.32 -2.12 -5.64
N TYR A 115 -14.30 -2.41 -6.94
CA TYR A 115 -13.87 -1.47 -7.97
C TYR A 115 -14.61 -0.12 -7.91
N ASP A 116 -15.94 -0.15 -7.74
CA ASP A 116 -16.74 1.08 -7.65
C ASP A 116 -16.41 1.89 -6.39
N SER A 117 -16.19 1.22 -5.26
CA SER A 117 -15.76 1.87 -4.00
C SER A 117 -14.45 2.63 -4.19
N ILE A 118 -13.51 2.09 -4.97
CA ILE A 118 -12.23 2.73 -5.26
C ILE A 118 -12.43 3.95 -6.16
N LYS A 119 -13.29 3.87 -7.17
CA LYS A 119 -13.62 5.01 -8.03
C LYS A 119 -14.27 6.14 -7.24
N ASP A 120 -15.20 5.81 -6.34
CA ASP A 120 -15.85 6.79 -5.48
C ASP A 120 -14.84 7.46 -4.54
N PHE A 121 -13.92 6.68 -3.98
CA PHE A 121 -12.83 7.22 -3.18
C PHE A 121 -11.94 8.16 -3.97
N VAL A 122 -11.54 7.80 -5.20
CA VAL A 122 -10.71 8.65 -6.07
C VAL A 122 -11.42 9.97 -6.38
N GLN A 123 -12.72 9.94 -6.67
CA GLN A 123 -13.49 11.16 -6.90
C GLN A 123 -13.52 12.07 -5.68
N LEU A 124 -13.82 11.50 -4.50
CA LEU A 124 -13.87 12.22 -3.24
C LEU A 124 -12.48 12.78 -2.86
N PHE A 125 -11.44 11.95 -3.00
CA PHE A 125 -10.06 12.31 -2.77
C PHE A 125 -9.67 13.48 -3.66
N SER A 126 -9.93 13.39 -4.97
CA SER A 126 -9.63 14.46 -5.94
C SER A 126 -10.30 15.78 -5.55
N VAL A 127 -11.61 15.76 -5.23
CA VAL A 127 -12.34 16.97 -4.83
C VAL A 127 -11.73 17.61 -3.58
N LYS A 128 -11.36 16.81 -2.58
CA LYS A 128 -10.78 17.32 -1.33
C LYS A 128 -9.35 17.79 -1.52
N PHE A 129 -8.54 17.06 -2.28
CA PHE A 129 -7.16 17.42 -2.58
C PHE A 129 -7.08 18.76 -3.31
N HIS A 130 -7.99 19.02 -4.26
CA HIS A 130 -8.02 20.29 -4.99
C HIS A 130 -8.35 21.51 -4.13
N LYS A 131 -8.94 21.32 -2.94
CA LYS A 131 -9.22 22.41 -1.98
C LYS A 131 -8.01 22.81 -1.13
N LEU A 132 -6.96 22.00 -1.11
CA LEU A 132 -5.74 22.30 -0.37
C LEU A 132 -4.96 23.45 -1.00
N SER A 133 -4.13 24.10 -0.18
CA SER A 133 -3.12 25.04 -0.68
C SER A 133 -2.15 24.38 -1.66
N LEU A 134 -1.54 25.18 -2.54
CA LEU A 134 -0.54 24.66 -3.49
C LEU A 134 0.62 23.97 -2.77
N SER A 135 1.15 24.61 -1.73
CA SER A 135 2.24 24.05 -0.91
C SER A 135 1.85 22.72 -0.26
N ALA A 136 0.63 22.59 0.28
CA ALA A 136 0.17 21.32 0.86
C ALA A 136 0.06 20.20 -0.19
N LYS A 137 -0.36 20.53 -1.42
CA LYS A 137 -0.44 19.57 -2.53
C LYS A 137 0.94 19.08 -2.95
N GLU A 138 1.90 19.99 -3.08
CA GLU A 138 3.28 19.68 -3.47
C GLU A 138 3.96 18.80 -2.43
N GLU A 139 3.81 19.12 -1.14
CA GLU A 139 4.32 18.31 -0.04
C GLU A 139 3.76 16.89 -0.06
N LEU A 140 2.42 16.76 -0.18
CA LEU A 140 1.76 15.45 -0.22
C LEU A 140 2.21 14.60 -1.40
N VAL A 141 2.38 15.19 -2.59
CA VAL A 141 2.83 14.45 -3.79
C VAL A 141 4.29 14.06 -3.68
N THR A 142 5.12 14.89 -3.05
CA THR A 142 6.54 14.61 -2.85
C THR A 142 6.73 13.46 -1.85
N GLU A 143 6.07 13.54 -0.69
CA GLU A 143 6.19 12.53 0.35
C GLU A 143 5.41 11.25 0.03
N TYR A 144 4.32 11.36 -0.73
CA TYR A 144 3.43 10.25 -1.10
C TYR A 144 3.03 10.32 -2.59
N PRO A 145 3.85 9.75 -3.50
CA PRO A 145 3.62 9.85 -4.95
C PRO A 145 2.25 9.38 -5.43
N LEU A 146 1.64 8.39 -4.77
CA LEU A 146 0.27 7.93 -5.08
C LEU A 146 -0.76 9.08 -5.09
N MET A 147 -0.55 10.13 -4.28
CA MET A 147 -1.47 11.27 -4.21
C MET A 147 -1.62 11.96 -5.57
N LYS A 148 -0.60 11.92 -6.44
CA LYS A 148 -0.67 12.46 -7.80
C LYS A 148 -1.72 11.74 -8.65
N ILE A 149 -1.83 10.42 -8.51
CA ILE A 149 -2.81 9.63 -9.26
C ILE A 149 -4.20 9.79 -8.66
N LEU A 150 -4.33 9.69 -7.34
CA LEU A 150 -5.62 9.80 -6.67
C LEU A 150 -6.23 11.21 -6.79
N SER A 151 -5.39 12.24 -6.85
CA SER A 151 -5.85 13.63 -6.96
C SER A 151 -6.33 13.99 -8.36
N ASN A 152 -5.90 13.30 -9.42
CA ASN A 152 -6.24 13.66 -10.79
C ASN A 152 -6.96 12.50 -11.49
N LYS A 153 -8.26 12.69 -11.72
CA LYS A 153 -9.12 11.69 -12.37
C LYS A 153 -8.62 11.28 -13.74
N GLU A 154 -8.08 12.19 -14.56
CA GLU A 154 -7.55 11.82 -15.87
C GLU A 154 -6.30 10.95 -15.77
N TYR A 155 -5.41 11.22 -14.81
CA TYR A 155 -4.25 10.38 -14.56
C TYR A 155 -4.69 9.01 -14.03
N TYR A 156 -5.65 8.96 -13.10
CA TYR A 156 -6.22 7.71 -12.63
C TYR A 156 -6.85 6.90 -13.77
N ASP A 157 -7.67 7.54 -14.60
CA ASP A 157 -8.36 6.89 -15.73
C ASP A 157 -7.36 6.34 -16.76
N LYS A 158 -6.29 7.10 -17.06
CA LYS A 158 -5.24 6.68 -18.00
C LYS A 158 -4.31 5.60 -17.44
N MET A 159 -3.96 5.66 -16.15
CA MET A 159 -2.89 4.82 -15.60
C MET A 159 -3.42 3.57 -14.89
N ILE A 160 -4.56 3.64 -14.20
CA ILE A 160 -4.95 2.61 -13.23
C ILE A 160 -6.36 2.07 -13.47
N ASN A 161 -7.30 2.90 -13.94
CA ASN A 161 -8.72 2.54 -13.92
C ASN A 161 -9.07 1.27 -14.71
N GLU A 162 -8.54 1.11 -15.93
CA GLU A 162 -8.76 -0.11 -16.72
C GLU A 162 -8.09 -1.33 -16.08
N TRP A 163 -6.87 -1.16 -15.55
CA TRP A 163 -6.11 -2.21 -14.89
C TRP A 163 -6.84 -2.78 -13.66
N LEU A 164 -7.58 -1.95 -12.91
CA LEU A 164 -8.35 -2.36 -11.73
C LEU A 164 -9.60 -3.18 -12.02
N LYS A 165 -10.06 -3.27 -13.28
CA LYS A 165 -11.23 -4.10 -13.62
C LYS A 165 -10.95 -5.59 -13.46
N GLU A 166 -9.68 -5.99 -13.55
CA GLU A 166 -9.26 -7.35 -13.27
C GLU A 166 -9.17 -7.58 -11.75
N GLU A 167 -9.83 -8.63 -11.24
CA GLU A 167 -9.92 -8.92 -9.80
C GLU A 167 -8.55 -9.07 -9.13
N GLY A 168 -7.59 -9.72 -9.81
CA GLY A 168 -6.22 -9.87 -9.31
C GLY A 168 -5.50 -8.53 -9.13
N ASN A 169 -5.78 -7.56 -9.99
CA ASN A 169 -5.17 -6.23 -9.97
C ASN A 169 -5.86 -5.30 -8.99
N LEU A 170 -7.19 -5.38 -8.90
CA LEU A 170 -7.97 -4.75 -7.85
C LEU A 170 -7.42 -5.13 -6.47
N LEU A 171 -7.20 -6.42 -6.25
CA LEU A 171 -6.60 -6.92 -5.03
C LEU A 171 -5.21 -6.32 -4.78
N LYS A 172 -4.32 -6.29 -5.79
CA LYS A 172 -2.99 -5.65 -5.69
C LYS A 172 -3.10 -4.18 -5.26
N PHE A 173 -3.98 -3.41 -5.87
CA PHE A 173 -4.16 -2.00 -5.57
C PHE A 173 -4.76 -1.74 -4.18
N LYS A 174 -5.77 -2.52 -3.77
CA LYS A 174 -6.32 -2.46 -2.41
C LYS A 174 -5.25 -2.64 -1.34
N ARG A 175 -4.21 -3.43 -1.63
CA ARG A 175 -3.09 -3.65 -0.73
C ARG A 175 -2.16 -2.45 -0.65
N ILE A 176 -1.88 -1.78 -1.77
CA ILE A 176 -1.16 -0.50 -1.81
C ILE A 176 -1.91 0.55 -0.97
N LEU A 177 -3.23 0.69 -1.19
CA LEU A 177 -4.07 1.61 -0.42
C LEU A 177 -4.06 1.27 1.08
N ARG A 178 -4.16 -0.01 1.42
CA ARG A 178 -4.09 -0.46 2.82
C ARG A 178 -2.75 -0.10 3.46
N PHE A 179 -1.66 -0.21 2.73
CA PHE A 179 -0.38 0.16 3.30
C PHE A 179 -0.27 1.66 3.56
N LEU A 180 -0.62 2.47 2.56
CA LEU A 180 -0.44 3.91 2.61
C LEU A 180 -1.45 4.57 3.57
N PHE A 181 -2.68 4.06 3.63
CA PHE A 181 -3.75 4.68 4.41
C PHE A 181 -4.15 3.92 5.69
N LEU A 182 -3.67 2.69 5.92
CA LEU A 182 -4.05 1.88 7.10
C LEU A 182 -2.84 1.51 7.95
N ILE A 183 -1.98 2.51 8.23
CA ILE A 183 -1.00 2.47 9.32
C ILE A 183 -1.76 2.51 10.67
N SER A 184 -2.42 1.42 11.03
CA SER A 184 -3.01 1.22 12.37
C SER A 184 -2.42 0.01 13.04
#